data_AF-A0A2E4NZY3-F1
#
_entry.id   AF-A0A2E4NZY3-F1
#
_cell.length_a   1.000
_cell.length_b   1.000
_cell.length_c   1.000
_cell.angle_alpha   90.00
_cell.angle_beta   90.00
_cell.angle_gamma   90.00
#
_symmetry.space_group_name_H-M   'P 1'
#
loop_
_entity.id
_entity.type
_entity.pdbx_description
1 polymer ?
#
loop_
_entity_poly.entity_id
_entity_poly.type
_entity_poly.pdbx_seq_one_letter_code
_entity_poly.pdbx_strand_id
1 'polypeptide(L)'
;MGAVAIEQPTKTARLNRKRVRDGVATAVRLSNQVFTALQQKRVLITVGLVMLLIVSSLGVVVSAHENRELFNSLSQLQEQRDNYQREWSQLLLEQSALSAHGRVEQLASERFGMVVPGKQDIVLVPLMAPLVGSR
;
A
#
# COMPACT_ATOMS: atom_id res chain seq x y z
N MET A 1 34.69 62.52 -25.78
CA MET A 1 35.45 61.68 -26.74
C MET A 1 34.91 60.27 -26.65
N GLY A 2 33.95 59.94 -27.51
CA GLY A 2 33.32 58.62 -27.56
C GLY A 2 34.07 57.71 -28.51
N ALA A 3 34.40 56.50 -28.06
CA ALA A 3 34.78 55.41 -28.93
C ALA A 3 33.54 54.55 -29.15
N VAL A 4 32.98 54.74 -30.34
CA VAL A 4 31.76 54.15 -30.88
C VAL A 4 31.94 52.65 -31.13
N ALA A 5 30.85 51.95 -30.86
CA ALA A 5 30.50 50.58 -31.25
C ALA A 5 31.39 49.88 -32.27
N ILE A 6 31.91 48.70 -31.89
CA ILE A 6 32.35 47.67 -32.82
C ILE A 6 31.08 46.93 -33.28
N GLU A 7 30.39 47.47 -34.28
CA GLU A 7 29.45 46.67 -35.06
C GLU A 7 30.26 45.92 -36.14
N GLN A 8 30.40 44.60 -35.96
CA GLN A 8 30.87 43.76 -37.04
C GLN A 8 29.81 43.79 -38.15
N PRO A 9 30.17 44.06 -39.42
CA PRO A 9 29.22 43.96 -40.51
C PRO A 9 28.81 42.50 -40.62
N THR A 10 27.58 42.19 -40.19
CA THR A 10 26.94 40.91 -40.46
C THR A 10 26.77 40.82 -41.97
N LYS A 11 27.74 40.17 -42.62
CA LYS A 11 27.73 39.86 -44.04
C LYS A 11 26.46 39.08 -44.32
N THR A 12 25.44 39.79 -44.81
CA THR A 12 24.18 39.21 -45.26
C THR A 12 24.50 38.29 -46.44
N ALA A 13 24.76 37.02 -46.13
CA ALA A 13 25.01 36.00 -47.11
C ALA A 13 23.78 35.90 -48.00
N ARG A 14 23.85 36.48 -49.21
CA ARG A 14 22.77 36.39 -50.20
C ARG A 14 22.39 34.92 -50.36
N LEU A 15 21.17 34.59 -49.96
CA LEU A 15 20.63 33.24 -49.98
C LEU A 15 20.60 32.77 -51.44
N ASN A 16 21.58 31.97 -51.84
CA ASN A 16 21.71 31.50 -53.20
C ASN A 16 20.63 30.45 -53.46
N ARG A 17 19.73 30.71 -54.42
CA ARG A 17 18.62 29.83 -54.82
C ARG A 17 19.08 28.41 -55.15
N LYS A 18 20.32 28.25 -55.62
CA LYS A 18 20.95 26.92 -55.83
C LYS A 18 21.15 26.16 -54.52
N ARG A 19 21.68 26.81 -53.48
CA ARG A 19 21.90 26.22 -52.15
C ARG A 19 20.59 25.82 -51.47
N VAL A 20 19.53 26.62 -51.64
CA VAL A 20 18.18 26.28 -51.15
C VAL A 20 17.66 25.05 -51.88
N ARG A 21 17.81 25.00 -53.21
CA ARG A 21 17.37 23.86 -54.02
C ARG A 21 18.15 22.58 -53.70
N ASP A 22 19.45 22.70 -53.44
CA ASP A 22 20.31 21.59 -53.06
C ASP A 22 19.99 21.09 -51.65
N GLY A 23 19.68 22.00 -50.71
CA GLY A 23 19.21 21.65 -49.35
C GLY A 23 17.84 20.97 -49.33
N VAL A 24 16.92 21.43 -50.19
CA VAL A 24 15.63 20.76 -50.40
C VAL A 24 15.83 19.38 -51.03
N ALA A 25 16.74 19.24 -52.00
CA ALA A 25 17.04 17.96 -52.62
C ALA A 25 17.69 16.95 -51.64
N THR A 26 18.57 17.39 -50.74
CA THR A 26 19.11 16.52 -49.67
C THR A 26 18.04 16.12 -48.66
N ALA A 27 17.15 17.04 -48.26
CA ALA A 27 16.04 16.73 -47.36
C ALA A 27 15.08 15.68 -47.98
N VAL A 28 14.74 15.84 -49.26
CA VAL A 28 13.86 14.91 -49.99
C VAL A 28 14.52 13.53 -50.17
N ARG A 29 15.82 13.47 -50.46
CA ARG A 29 16.54 12.18 -50.57
C ARG A 29 16.64 11.45 -49.23
N LEU A 30 16.91 12.17 -48.14
CA LEU A 30 16.96 11.60 -46.80
C LEU A 30 15.60 11.00 -46.41
N SER A 31 14.51 11.70 -46.72
CA SER A 31 13.14 11.21 -46.50
C SER A 31 12.88 9.89 -47.23
N ASN A 32 13.20 9.82 -48.53
CA ASN A 32 13.00 8.59 -49.30
C ASN A 32 13.90 7.44 -48.85
N GLN A 33 15.11 7.71 -48.37
CA GLN A 33 16.05 6.69 -47.86
C GLN A 33 15.63 6.17 -46.48
N VAL A 34 15.08 7.04 -45.63
CA VAL A 34 14.43 6.61 -44.38
C VAL A 34 13.18 5.81 -44.69
N PHE A 35 12.38 6.19 -45.69
CA PHE A 35 11.17 5.47 -46.07
C PHE A 35 11.47 4.05 -46.59
N THR A 36 12.54 3.87 -47.36
CA THR A 36 12.98 2.54 -47.81
C THR A 36 13.62 1.72 -46.69
N ALA A 37 14.32 2.36 -45.76
CA ALA A 37 14.81 1.71 -44.53
C ALA A 37 13.66 1.26 -43.63
N LEU A 38 12.60 2.07 -43.50
CA LEU A 38 11.36 1.73 -42.79
C LEU A 38 10.59 0.57 -43.47
N GLN A 39 10.70 0.45 -44.79
CA GLN A 39 10.08 -0.63 -45.56
C GLN A 39 10.84 -1.97 -45.50
N GLN A 40 12.03 -2.04 -44.88
CA GLN A 40 12.66 -3.33 -44.66
C GLN A 40 11.82 -4.17 -43.68
N LYS A 41 11.63 -5.46 -44.02
CA LYS A 41 10.91 -6.44 -43.16
C LYS A 41 11.37 -6.41 -41.70
N ARG A 42 12.66 -6.12 -41.46
CA ARG A 42 13.24 -6.00 -40.12
C ARG A 42 12.62 -4.85 -39.30
N VAL A 43 12.44 -3.68 -39.90
CA VAL A 43 11.89 -2.51 -39.20
C VAL A 43 10.41 -2.69 -38.91
N LEU A 44 9.66 -3.31 -39.84
CA LEU A 44 8.26 -3.69 -39.59
C LEU A 44 8.12 -4.63 -38.39
N ILE A 45 9.01 -5.62 -38.25
CA ILE A 45 9.03 -6.51 -37.07
C ILE A 45 9.32 -5.72 -35.80
N THR A 46 10.31 -4.83 -35.81
CA THR A 46 10.65 -3.99 -34.65
C THR A 46 9.49 -3.09 -34.23
N VAL A 47 8.85 -2.40 -35.19
CA VAL A 47 7.69 -1.53 -34.92
C VAL A 47 6.52 -2.35 -34.40
N GLY A 48 6.26 -3.53 -34.98
CA GLY A 48 5.25 -4.45 -34.47
C GLY A 48 5.51 -4.89 -33.03
N LEU A 49 6.76 -5.19 -32.68
CA LEU A 49 7.16 -5.55 -31.32
C LEU A 49 6.96 -4.40 -30.34
N VAL A 50 7.34 -3.18 -30.74
CA VAL A 50 7.13 -1.97 -29.93
C VAL A 50 5.64 -1.72 -29.70
N MET A 51 4.81 -1.87 -30.74
CA MET A 51 3.37 -1.70 -30.62
C MET A 51 2.77 -2.75 -29.68
N LEU A 52 3.21 -4.01 -29.78
CA LEU A 52 2.80 -5.09 -28.87
C LEU A 52 3.20 -4.80 -27.42
N LEU A 53 4.40 -4.27 -27.18
CA LEU A 53 4.84 -3.86 -25.84
C LEU A 53 4.00 -2.70 -25.28
N ILE A 54 3.60 -1.74 -26.12
CA ILE A 54 2.71 -0.64 -25.71
C ILE A 54 1.34 -1.21 -25.32
N VAL A 55 0.75 -2.08 -26.14
CA VAL A 55 -0.54 -2.71 -25.83
C VAL A 55 -0.44 -3.53 -24.53
N SER A 56 0.66 -4.28 -24.36
CA SER A 56 0.91 -5.05 -23.14
C SER A 56 1.03 -4.15 -21.91
N SER A 57 1.75 -3.02 -22.00
CA SER A 57 1.91 -2.12 -20.86
C SER A 57 0.60 -1.44 -20.47
N LEU A 58 -0.23 -1.02 -21.44
CA LEU A 58 -1.58 -0.53 -21.16
C LEU A 58 -2.43 -1.62 -20.48
N GLY A 59 -2.38 -2.87 -20.97
CA GLY A 59 -3.11 -3.99 -20.37
C GLY A 59 -2.72 -4.23 -18.91
N VAL A 60 -1.43 -4.18 -18.59
CA VAL A 60 -0.93 -4.30 -17.21
C VAL A 60 -1.42 -3.16 -16.33
N VAL A 61 -1.42 -1.92 -16.83
CA VAL A 61 -1.91 -0.76 -16.07
C VAL A 61 -3.41 -0.87 -15.79
N VAL A 62 -4.21 -1.29 -16.78
CA VAL A 62 -5.65 -1.52 -16.60
C VAL A 62 -5.89 -2.62 -15.56
N SER A 63 -5.18 -3.74 -15.66
CA SER A 63 -5.29 -4.84 -14.69
C SER A 63 -4.89 -4.39 -13.28
N ALA A 64 -3.86 -3.56 -13.15
CA ALA A 64 -3.47 -2.99 -11.86
C ALA A 64 -4.53 -2.03 -11.29
N HIS A 65 -5.25 -1.29 -12.16
CA HIS A 65 -6.33 -0.41 -11.76
C HIS A 65 -7.54 -1.20 -11.23
N GLU A 66 -8.00 -2.21 -11.96
CA GLU A 66 -9.09 -3.09 -11.51
C GLU A 66 -8.72 -3.81 -10.21
N ASN A 67 -7.47 -4.27 -10.09
CA ASN A 67 -7.00 -4.93 -8.88
C ASN A 67 -7.02 -3.98 -7.67
N ARG A 68 -6.68 -2.70 -7.84
CA ARG A 68 -6.79 -1.69 -6.76
C ARG A 68 -8.24 -1.48 -6.34
N GLU A 69 -9.18 -1.49 -7.27
CA GLU A 69 -10.59 -1.27 -6.98
C GLU A 69 -11.23 -2.45 -6.21
N LEU A 70 -10.91 -3.67 -6.66
CA LEU A 70 -11.28 -4.92 -5.98
C LEU A 70 -10.65 -4.99 -4.57
N PHE A 71 -9.37 -4.61 -4.46
CA PHE A 71 -8.67 -4.59 -3.18
C PHE A 71 -9.24 -3.57 -2.21
N ASN A 72 -9.70 -2.41 -2.69
CA ASN A 72 -10.33 -1.40 -1.85
C ASN A 72 -11.65 -1.92 -1.24
N SER A 73 -12.47 -2.60 -2.04
CA SER A 73 -13.72 -3.22 -1.58
C SER A 73 -13.45 -4.31 -0.53
N LEU A 74 -12.44 -5.15 -0.78
CA LEU A 74 -12.02 -6.18 0.17
C LEU A 74 -11.46 -5.58 1.46
N SER A 75 -10.68 -4.50 1.35
CA SER A 75 -10.10 -3.78 2.50
C SER A 75 -11.20 -3.19 3.40
N GLN A 76 -12.25 -2.61 2.82
CA GLN A 76 -13.39 -2.08 3.58
C GLN A 76 -14.12 -3.17 4.38
N LEU A 77 -14.35 -4.33 3.78
CA LEU A 77 -14.97 -5.45 4.48
C LEU A 77 -14.07 -5.99 5.62
N GLN A 78 -12.76 -6.01 5.40
CA GLN A 78 -11.79 -6.37 6.44
C GLN A 78 -11.80 -5.38 7.59
N GLU A 79 -11.81 -4.07 7.32
CA GLU A 79 -11.92 -3.04 8.37
C GLU A 79 -13.18 -3.20 9.21
N GLN A 80 -14.34 -3.48 8.59
CA GLN A 80 -15.58 -3.73 9.33
C GLN A 80 -15.47 -4.96 10.24
N ARG A 81 -14.92 -6.06 9.72
CA ARG A 81 -14.71 -7.28 10.51
C ARG A 81 -13.76 -7.01 11.68
N ASP A 82 -12.68 -6.26 11.44
CA ASP A 82 -11.70 -5.93 12.46
C ASP A 82 -12.30 -4.99 13.53
N ASN A 83 -13.22 -4.10 13.16
CA ASN A 83 -14.00 -3.30 14.13
C ASN A 83 -14.83 -4.18 15.05
N TYR A 84 -15.61 -5.12 14.49
CA TYR A 84 -16.43 -6.03 15.29
C TYR A 84 -15.57 -6.92 16.19
N GLN A 85 -14.42 -7.39 15.70
CA GLN A 85 -13.51 -8.20 16.50
C GLN A 85 -12.94 -7.42 17.69
N ARG A 86 -12.66 -6.12 17.52
CA ARG A 86 -12.23 -5.24 18.60
C ARG A 86 -13.33 -5.07 19.65
N GLU A 87 -14.55 -4.78 19.21
CA GLU A 87 -15.70 -4.62 20.10
C GLU A 87 -16.01 -5.92 20.86
N TRP A 88 -15.97 -7.07 20.18
CA TRP A 88 -16.13 -8.38 20.81
C TRP A 88 -15.04 -8.65 21.85
N SER A 89 -13.78 -8.34 21.52
CA SER A 89 -12.67 -8.52 22.46
C SER A 89 -12.85 -7.65 23.71
N GLN A 90 -13.34 -6.42 23.54
CA GLN A 90 -13.65 -5.54 24.67
C GLN A 90 -14.79 -6.09 25.52
N LEU A 91 -15.90 -6.49 24.90
CA LEU A 91 -17.04 -7.09 25.61
C LEU A 91 -16.64 -8.36 26.35
N LEU A 92 -15.76 -9.18 25.78
CA LEU A 92 -15.26 -10.38 26.45
C LEU A 92 -14.46 -10.03 27.71
N LEU A 93 -13.62 -8.99 27.65
CA LEU A 93 -12.89 -8.50 28.83
C LEU A 93 -13.83 -7.96 29.90
N GLU A 94 -14.86 -7.22 29.51
CA GLU A 94 -15.91 -6.74 30.42
C GLU A 94 -16.65 -7.91 31.08
N GLN A 95 -17.03 -8.93 30.30
CA GLN A 95 -17.70 -10.14 30.78
C GLN A 95 -16.82 -10.99 31.68
N SER A 96 -15.52 -11.12 31.38
CA SER A 96 -14.55 -11.81 32.24
C SER A 96 -14.40 -11.11 33.58
N ALA A 97 -14.35 -9.77 33.60
CA ALA A 97 -14.30 -8.99 34.84
C ALA A 97 -15.59 -9.17 35.69
N LEU A 98 -16.77 -9.17 35.05
CA LEU A 98 -18.06 -9.36 35.72
C LEU A 98 -18.29 -10.79 36.23
N SER A 99 -17.84 -11.80 35.48
CA SER A 99 -18.04 -13.22 35.82
C SER A 99 -17.11 -13.70 36.94
N ALA A 100 -15.90 -13.17 37.02
CA ALA A 100 -14.94 -13.52 38.06
C ALA A 100 -15.35 -13.04 39.47
N HIS A 101 -16.15 -11.97 39.58
CA HIS A 101 -16.50 -11.38 40.87
C HIS A 101 -18.00 -11.43 41.18
N GLY A 102 -18.87 -10.98 40.28
CA GLY A 102 -20.28 -10.76 40.62
C GLY A 102 -21.10 -12.04 40.82
N ARG A 103 -20.96 -13.03 39.91
CA ARG A 103 -21.93 -14.13 39.85
C ARG A 103 -21.71 -15.23 40.91
N VAL A 104 -20.46 -15.48 41.29
CA VAL A 104 -20.15 -16.51 42.31
C VAL A 104 -20.44 -15.96 43.71
N GLU A 105 -20.08 -14.71 43.97
CA GLU A 105 -20.31 -14.06 45.27
C GLU A 105 -21.80 -13.84 45.55
N GLN A 106 -22.55 -13.38 44.55
CA GLN A 106 -23.99 -13.16 44.70
C GLN A 106 -24.76 -14.47 44.90
N LEU A 107 -24.40 -15.53 44.14
CA LEU A 107 -25.01 -16.84 44.32
C LEU A 107 -24.63 -17.48 45.67
N ALA A 108 -23.39 -17.29 46.14
CA ALA A 108 -22.94 -17.75 47.45
C ALA A 108 -23.66 -17.02 48.60
N SER A 109 -23.88 -15.72 48.46
CA SER A 109 -24.58 -14.93 49.47
C SER A 109 -26.09 -15.21 49.49
N GLU A 110 -26.76 -15.30 48.33
CA GLU A 110 -28.20 -15.57 48.28
C GLU A 110 -28.57 -17.02 48.62
N ARG A 111 -27.86 -18.02 48.10
CA ARG A 111 -28.22 -19.44 48.35
C ARG A 111 -27.71 -19.98 49.66
N PHE A 112 -26.57 -19.48 50.14
CA PHE A 112 -25.90 -20.03 51.32
C PHE A 112 -25.76 -19.03 52.47
N GLY A 113 -26.27 -17.80 52.33
CA GLY A 113 -26.18 -16.78 53.37
C GLY A 113 -24.74 -16.36 53.70
N MET A 114 -23.79 -16.64 52.79
CA MET A 114 -22.38 -16.38 53.05
C MET A 114 -22.10 -14.88 53.04
N VAL A 115 -21.46 -14.41 54.12
CA VAL A 115 -20.99 -13.03 54.31
C VAL A 115 -19.47 -13.09 54.34
N VAL A 116 -18.79 -12.16 53.68
CA VAL A 116 -17.32 -12.11 53.68
C VAL A 116 -16.84 -11.88 55.12
N PRO A 117 -16.13 -12.85 55.73
CA PRO A 117 -15.75 -12.76 57.14
C PRO A 117 -14.73 -11.65 57.35
N GLY A 118 -14.91 -10.85 58.41
CA GLY A 118 -13.96 -9.81 58.80
C GLY A 118 -12.67 -10.42 59.36
N LYS A 119 -11.56 -9.66 59.37
CA LYS A 119 -10.22 -10.11 59.81
C LYS A 119 -10.18 -10.83 61.18
N GLN A 120 -11.19 -10.64 62.01
CA GLN A 120 -11.34 -11.21 63.34
C GLN A 120 -11.94 -12.62 63.40
N ASP A 121 -12.47 -13.15 62.28
CA ASP A 121 -13.07 -14.50 62.20
C ASP A 121 -12.16 -15.54 61.52
N ILE A 122 -10.92 -15.16 61.17
CA ILE A 122 -9.96 -16.05 60.52
C ILE A 122 -9.20 -16.85 61.59
N VAL A 123 -9.58 -18.11 61.78
CA VAL A 123 -8.86 -19.05 62.67
C VAL A 123 -7.84 -19.85 61.85
N LEU A 124 -6.54 -19.60 62.06
CA LEU A 124 -5.48 -20.46 61.54
C LEU A 124 -5.43 -21.75 62.36
N VAL A 125 -5.77 -22.88 61.74
CA VAL A 125 -5.64 -24.20 62.38
C VAL A 125 -4.22 -24.72 62.14
N PRO A 126 -3.39 -24.92 63.19
CA PRO A 126 -2.07 -25.52 63.05
C PRO A 126 -2.25 -27.00 62.65
N LEU A 127 -1.57 -27.44 61.59
CA LEU A 127 -1.56 -28.84 61.19
C LEU A 127 -1.03 -29.68 62.36
N MET A 128 -1.90 -30.52 62.93
CA MET A 128 -1.64 -31.42 64.06
C MET A 128 -0.23 -32.04 63.96
N ALA A 129 0.63 -31.71 64.93
CA ALA A 129 1.82 -32.53 65.20
C ALA A 129 1.35 -33.88 65.77
N PRO A 130 1.92 -35.02 65.31
CA PRO A 130 1.48 -36.33 65.77
C PRO A 130 1.95 -36.53 67.21
N LEU A 131 1.00 -36.64 68.14
CA LEU A 131 1.31 -37.01 69.52
C LEU A 131 1.60 -38.51 69.58
N VAL A 132 2.90 -38.79 69.57
CA VAL A 132 3.55 -40.03 70.01
C VAL A 132 2.95 -40.50 71.33
N GLY A 133 2.59 -41.78 71.39
CA GLY A 133 1.91 -42.39 72.53
C GLY A 133 2.79 -42.57 73.76
N SER A 134 2.18 -43.07 74.84
CA SER A 134 2.82 -44.00 75.77
C SER A 134 1.86 -44.34 76.92
N ARG A 135 1.58 -45.65 77.02
CA ARG A 135 1.18 -46.46 78.18
C ARG A 135 -0.24 -46.33 78.71
#